data_AF-A0A969TEL4-F1
#
_entry.id   AF-A0A969TEL4-F1
#
_cell.length_a   1.000
_cell.length_b   1.000
_cell.length_c   1.000
_cell.angle_alpha   90.00
_cell.angle_beta   90.00
_cell.angle_gamma   90.00
#
_symmetry.space_group_name_H-M   'P 1'
#
loop_
_entity.id
_entity.type
_entity.pdbx_description
1 polymer ?
#
loop_
_entity_poly.entity_id
_entity_poly.type
_entity_poly.pdbx_seq_one_letter_code
_entity_poly.pdbx_strand_id
1 'polypeptide(L)'
;KGLAQLNQCRLGENTALKPQSIVWLTDAPLLTKPGIDSATWVETPATSPFRLVDSPASQERQSWLKALPIKERSQTITTDNNRTYQLSVVDLAPTVQEFCTPTPGDNETCLVTPYLAKLLLFPTLITISLIVAGCFWGKYLISVNKRWRLKISFESDEDKEEQVCYLKNKQKIAIGDDNLNSIYCPGNEIRGYLQRKGNRLYLIPLKTQPVFYREQEVKKAITIERNSFKLNCPFKDKNFNLTIKLIK
;
A
#
# COMPACT_ATOMS: atom_id res chain seq x y z
N LYS A 1 27.39 23.93 -19.11
CA LYS A 1 26.45 24.04 -17.97
C LYS A 1 27.20 23.60 -16.72
N GLY A 2 27.14 24.38 -15.64
CA GLY A 2 27.74 23.99 -14.36
C GLY A 2 27.00 22.81 -13.72
N LEU A 3 27.69 22.08 -12.82
CA LEU A 3 27.16 20.88 -12.16
C LEU A 3 25.84 21.15 -11.43
N ALA A 4 25.78 22.27 -10.70
CA ALA A 4 24.59 22.70 -9.96
C ALA A 4 23.38 22.92 -10.89
N GLN A 5 23.59 23.57 -12.04
CA GLN A 5 22.53 23.83 -13.01
C GLN A 5 22.00 22.53 -13.65
N LEU A 6 22.89 21.57 -13.90
CA LEU A 6 22.53 20.27 -14.45
C LEU A 6 21.73 19.42 -13.45
N ASN A 7 22.09 19.47 -12.17
CA ASN A 7 21.32 18.82 -11.10
C ASN A 7 19.95 19.49 -10.89
N GLN A 8 19.87 20.82 -10.96
CA GLN A 8 18.61 21.55 -10.88
C GLN A 8 17.64 21.18 -12.02
N CYS A 9 18.13 21.04 -13.26
CA CYS A 9 17.30 20.58 -14.38
C CYS A 9 16.78 19.15 -14.15
N ARG A 10 17.64 18.23 -13.70
CA ARG A 10 17.23 16.84 -13.39
C ARG A 10 16.15 16.76 -12.33
N LEU A 11 16.23 17.61 -11.30
CA LEU A 11 15.20 17.73 -10.27
C LEU A 11 13.86 18.18 -10.87
N GLY A 12 13.87 19.21 -11.73
CA GLY A 12 12.68 19.68 -12.44
C GLY A 12 12.06 18.63 -13.37
N GLU A 13 12.90 17.77 -13.95
CA GLU A 13 12.53 16.72 -14.90
C GLU A 13 12.27 15.35 -14.22
N ASN A 14 12.25 15.25 -12.89
CA ASN A 14 12.09 14.00 -12.14
C ASN A 14 13.07 12.87 -12.58
N THR A 15 14.26 13.24 -13.04
CA THR A 15 15.27 12.29 -13.51
C THR A 15 16.24 11.97 -12.38
N ALA A 16 16.55 10.68 -12.20
CA ALA A 16 17.47 10.23 -11.14
C ALA A 16 18.85 10.91 -11.26
N LEU A 17 19.37 11.39 -10.13
CA LEU A 17 20.74 11.89 -10.03
C LEU A 17 21.71 10.72 -10.26
N LYS A 18 22.53 10.83 -11.31
CA LYS A 18 23.59 9.85 -11.57
C LYS A 18 24.77 10.09 -10.62
N PRO A 19 25.51 9.04 -10.22
CA PRO A 19 26.82 9.20 -9.58
C PRO A 19 27.71 10.13 -10.42
N GLN A 20 28.45 11.01 -9.75
CA GLN A 20 29.31 11.99 -10.41
C GLN A 20 30.70 11.91 -9.81
N SER A 21 31.69 11.85 -10.68
CA SER A 21 33.10 11.91 -10.32
C SER A 21 33.64 13.27 -10.74
N ILE A 22 34.34 13.95 -9.84
CA ILE A 22 35.08 15.15 -10.17
C ILE A 22 36.52 14.71 -10.43
N VAL A 23 37.00 14.97 -11.65
CA VAL A 23 38.40 14.75 -12.00
C VAL A 23 39.17 16.01 -11.61
N TRP A 24 40.02 15.89 -10.59
CA TRP A 24 40.83 17.00 -10.10
C TRP A 24 42.22 16.92 -10.73
N LEU A 25 42.43 17.68 -11.80
CA LEU A 25 43.70 17.81 -12.51
C LEU A 25 44.30 19.17 -12.18
N THR A 26 45.00 19.26 -11.05
CA THR A 26 45.70 20.49 -10.68
C THR A 26 47.00 20.13 -9.96
N ASP A 27 47.95 21.05 -9.98
CA ASP A 27 49.21 20.91 -9.27
C ASP A 27 49.03 21.04 -7.73
N ALA A 28 47.82 21.40 -7.25
CA ALA A 28 47.41 21.26 -5.84
C ALA A 28 46.52 20.03 -5.63
N PRO A 29 46.99 19.03 -4.87
CA PRO A 29 46.11 17.97 -4.39
C PRO A 29 44.90 18.53 -3.61
N LEU A 30 43.69 18.02 -3.89
CA LEU A 30 42.44 18.50 -3.25
C LEU A 30 42.53 18.50 -1.71
N LEU A 31 43.28 17.54 -1.15
CA LEU A 31 43.44 17.28 0.28
C LEU A 31 44.75 17.83 0.87
N THR A 32 45.36 18.82 0.21
CA THR A 32 46.61 19.38 0.73
C THR A 32 46.37 20.01 2.11
N LYS A 33 47.29 19.74 3.05
CA LYS A 33 47.21 20.24 4.42
C LYS A 33 47.27 21.77 4.43
N PRO A 34 46.59 22.42 5.39
CA PRO A 34 46.75 23.86 5.61
C PRO A 34 48.22 24.21 5.91
N GLY A 35 48.68 25.43 5.55
CA GLY A 35 50.04 25.88 5.91
C GLY A 35 51.14 25.58 4.89
N ILE A 36 50.81 25.53 3.59
CA ILE A 36 51.74 25.07 2.54
C ILE A 36 52.81 26.13 2.24
N ASP A 37 54.07 25.73 2.26
CA ASP A 37 55.19 26.59 1.87
C ASP A 37 55.25 26.81 0.33
N SER A 38 55.70 28.00 -0.06
CA SER A 38 55.93 28.47 -1.42
C SER A 38 56.83 27.55 -2.25
N ALA A 39 57.77 26.86 -1.59
CA ALA A 39 58.65 25.88 -2.25
C ALA A 39 57.88 24.62 -2.70
N THR A 40 56.78 24.30 -2.02
CA THR A 40 55.92 23.15 -2.31
C THR A 40 54.78 23.54 -3.25
N TRP A 41 54.32 24.79 -3.22
CA TRP A 41 53.23 25.25 -4.09
C TRP A 41 53.40 26.70 -4.58
N VAL A 42 53.97 26.82 -5.78
CA VAL A 42 54.41 28.09 -6.39
C VAL A 42 53.23 28.96 -6.84
N GLU A 43 52.08 28.37 -7.16
CA GLU A 43 50.94 29.07 -7.77
C GLU A 43 50.06 29.83 -6.78
N THR A 44 50.10 29.52 -5.48
CA THR A 44 49.32 30.29 -4.49
C THR A 44 50.07 31.56 -4.14
N PRO A 45 49.48 32.76 -4.25
CA PRO A 45 50.13 34.02 -3.86
C PRO A 45 50.61 33.99 -2.41
N ALA A 46 51.75 34.64 -2.13
CA ALA A 46 52.30 34.78 -0.77
C ALA A 46 51.31 35.37 0.25
N THR A 47 50.38 36.18 -0.23
CA THR A 47 49.34 36.85 0.55
C THR A 47 48.06 36.04 0.72
N SER A 48 47.98 34.81 0.18
CA SER A 48 46.76 34.01 0.26
C SER A 48 46.44 33.59 1.69
N PRO A 49 45.19 33.78 2.17
CA PRO A 49 44.80 33.34 3.52
C PRO A 49 44.91 31.82 3.69
N PHE A 50 44.88 31.05 2.59
CA PHE A 50 45.03 29.59 2.63
C PHE A 50 46.46 29.11 2.96
N ARG A 51 47.45 30.02 2.96
CA ARG A 51 48.81 29.73 3.43
C ARG A 51 48.92 29.74 4.95
N LEU A 52 48.01 30.41 5.66
CA LEU A 52 48.00 30.45 7.11
C LEU A 52 47.11 29.32 7.63
N VAL A 53 47.66 28.47 8.50
CA VAL A 53 46.93 27.31 9.03
C VAL A 53 45.67 27.73 9.77
N ASP A 54 45.81 28.79 10.58
CA ASP A 54 44.76 29.27 11.47
C ASP A 54 43.91 30.39 10.87
N SER A 55 44.02 30.66 9.57
CA SER A 55 43.10 31.61 8.94
C SER A 55 41.67 31.05 8.95
N PRO A 56 40.65 31.93 9.06
CA PRO A 56 39.26 31.50 8.95
C PRO A 56 38.99 30.69 7.67
N ALA A 57 39.56 31.12 6.54
CA ALA A 57 39.40 30.44 5.25
C ALA A 57 40.03 29.03 5.23
N SER A 58 41.20 28.84 5.86
CA SER A 58 41.83 27.52 5.99
C SER A 58 41.05 26.58 6.92
N GLN A 59 40.48 27.12 7.99
CA GLN A 59 39.68 26.36 8.95
C GLN A 59 38.34 25.95 8.33
N GLU A 60 37.67 26.85 7.61
CA GLU A 60 36.43 26.58 6.89
C GLU A 60 36.63 25.55 5.76
N ARG A 61 37.72 25.67 5.00
CA ARG A 61 38.07 24.65 3.99
C ARG A 61 38.27 23.27 4.62
N GLN A 62 38.94 23.21 5.78
CA GLN A 62 39.17 21.94 6.48
C GLN A 62 37.89 21.36 7.07
N SER A 63 37.02 22.17 7.65
CA SER A 63 35.74 21.70 8.16
C SER A 63 34.88 21.15 7.01
N TRP A 64 34.88 21.83 5.87
CA TRP A 64 34.20 21.39 4.66
C TRP A 64 34.76 20.05 4.13
N LEU A 65 36.08 19.92 4.00
CA LEU A 65 36.72 18.68 3.55
C LEU A 65 36.48 17.50 4.52
N LYS A 66 36.42 17.75 5.84
CA LYS A 66 36.10 16.73 6.85
C LYS A 66 34.63 16.29 6.82
N ALA A 67 33.72 17.19 6.44
CA ALA A 67 32.29 16.90 6.37
C ALA A 67 31.92 16.08 5.13
N LEU A 68 32.73 16.11 4.08
CA LEU A 68 32.48 15.37 2.84
C LEU A 68 32.95 13.91 2.98
N PRO A 69 32.11 12.89 2.72
CA PRO A 69 32.53 11.50 2.66
C PRO A 69 33.23 11.21 1.33
N ILE A 70 34.44 11.76 1.19
CA ILE A 70 35.32 11.64 0.03
C ILE A 70 35.94 10.25 0.01
N LYS A 71 35.75 9.51 -1.09
CA LYS A 71 36.57 8.33 -1.40
C LYS A 71 37.58 8.71 -2.46
N GLU A 72 38.83 8.89 -2.05
CA GLU A 72 39.93 9.21 -2.95
C GLU A 72 40.45 7.94 -3.63
N ARG A 73 40.68 8.04 -4.94
CA ARG A 73 41.48 7.08 -5.71
C ARG A 73 42.57 7.85 -6.43
N SER A 74 43.82 7.64 -6.06
CA SER A 74 44.95 8.35 -6.64
C SER A 74 45.90 7.41 -7.40
N GLN A 75 46.42 7.88 -8.52
CA GLN A 75 47.43 7.19 -9.32
C GLN A 75 48.52 8.19 -9.75
N THR A 76 49.77 7.77 -9.61
CA THR A 76 50.92 8.54 -10.10
C THR A 76 51.07 8.37 -11.61
N ILE A 77 51.13 9.47 -12.34
CA ILE A 77 51.38 9.49 -13.79
C ILE A 77 52.69 10.21 -14.07
N THR A 78 53.52 9.64 -14.94
CA THR A 78 54.77 10.28 -15.38
C THR A 78 54.58 10.75 -16.81
N THR A 79 54.86 12.02 -17.06
CA THR A 79 54.82 12.61 -18.40
C THR A 79 56.10 12.30 -19.19
N ASP A 80 56.06 12.44 -20.51
CA ASP A 80 57.21 12.20 -21.41
C ASP A 80 58.45 13.04 -21.04
N ASN A 81 58.24 14.16 -20.34
CA ASN A 81 59.30 15.04 -19.82
C ASN A 81 59.83 14.60 -18.45
N ASN A 82 59.57 13.37 -18.03
CA ASN A 82 59.93 12.77 -16.75
C ASN A 82 59.42 13.54 -15.51
N ARG A 83 58.35 14.33 -15.68
CA ARG A 83 57.65 14.99 -14.56
C ARG A 83 56.54 14.09 -14.06
N THR A 84 56.50 13.91 -12.75
CA THR A 84 55.56 13.03 -12.06
C THR A 84 54.41 13.85 -11.48
N TYR A 85 53.17 13.49 -11.81
CA TYR A 85 51.94 14.09 -11.30
C TYR A 85 51.11 13.07 -10.55
N GLN A 86 50.35 13.51 -9.54
CA GLN A 86 49.38 12.67 -8.85
C GLN A 86 47.99 12.95 -9.41
N LEU A 87 47.41 11.98 -10.11
CA LEU A 87 46.03 12.02 -10.57
C LEU A 87 45.11 11.49 -9.47
N SER A 88 44.36 12.38 -8.80
CA SER A 88 43.35 11.98 -7.81
C SER A 88 41.94 12.13 -8.38
N VAL A 89 41.18 11.04 -8.32
CA VAL A 89 39.75 11.01 -8.60
C VAL A 89 39.00 10.96 -7.28
N VAL A 90 38.06 11.88 -7.12
CA VAL A 90 37.18 11.93 -5.96
C VAL A 90 35.77 11.61 -6.41
N ASP A 91 35.29 10.45 -5.96
CA ASP A 91 33.91 10.04 -6.17
C ASP A 91 33.03 10.68 -5.09
N LEU A 92 32.04 11.45 -5.52
CA LEU A 92 31.01 11.97 -4.63
C LEU A 92 29.79 11.05 -4.75
N ALA A 93 29.40 10.42 -3.64
CA ALA A 93 28.20 9.63 -3.61
C ALA A 93 26.97 10.52 -3.94
N PRO A 94 25.95 10.01 -4.64
CA PRO A 94 24.77 10.79 -5.01
C PRO A 94 24.09 11.46 -3.80
N THR A 95 24.13 10.78 -2.64
CA THR A 95 23.61 11.24 -1.34
C THR A 95 24.38 12.41 -0.73
N VAL A 96 25.51 12.81 -1.31
CA VAL A 96 26.37 13.92 -0.85
C VAL A 96 26.13 15.18 -1.66
N GLN A 97 25.44 15.09 -2.81
CA GLN A 97 25.01 16.25 -3.59
C GLN A 97 23.78 16.96 -2.98
N GLU A 98 23.55 16.71 -1.70
CA GLU A 98 22.35 16.99 -0.93
C GLU A 98 22.63 18.05 0.15
N PHE A 99 23.66 18.89 -0.03
CA PHE A 99 23.89 20.00 0.88
C PHE A 99 22.73 20.98 0.81
N CYS A 100 22.17 21.29 1.97
CA CYS A 100 21.20 22.35 2.10
C CYS A 100 21.90 23.65 1.68
N THR A 101 21.39 24.30 0.65
CA THR A 101 21.92 25.60 0.24
C THR A 101 21.37 26.64 1.21
N PRO A 102 22.22 27.48 1.82
CA PRO A 102 21.72 28.61 2.60
C PRO A 102 20.94 29.54 1.66
N THR A 103 19.73 29.88 2.07
CA THR A 103 18.89 30.88 1.42
C THR A 103 18.90 32.17 2.22
N PRO A 104 18.62 33.33 1.60
CA PRO A 104 18.62 34.61 2.31
C PRO A 104 17.71 34.56 3.55
N GLY A 105 18.26 34.90 4.72
CA GLY A 105 17.53 34.92 6.00
C GLY A 105 17.76 33.72 6.92
N ASP A 106 18.98 33.17 6.97
CA ASP A 106 19.40 32.05 7.85
C ASP A 106 18.57 30.76 7.73
N ASN A 107 17.86 30.59 6.60
CA ASN A 107 17.09 29.38 6.32
C ASN A 107 17.87 28.47 5.39
N GLU A 108 17.94 27.19 5.72
CA GLU A 108 18.55 26.16 4.89
C GLU A 108 17.46 25.45 4.06
N THR A 109 17.59 25.44 2.73
CA THR A 109 16.70 24.65 1.87
C THR A 109 17.38 23.35 1.47
N CYS A 110 16.98 22.24 2.11
CA CYS A 110 17.42 20.90 1.74
C CYS A 110 16.50 20.34 0.63
N LEU A 111 17.02 20.22 -0.60
CA LEU A 111 16.26 19.70 -1.75
C LEU A 111 15.91 18.19 -1.65
N VAL A 112 16.37 17.53 -0.59
CA VAL A 112 16.26 16.08 -0.33
C VAL A 112 14.84 15.66 0.05
N THR A 113 14.20 16.42 0.94
CA THR A 113 12.89 16.09 1.50
C THR A 113 11.79 15.93 0.44
N PRO A 114 11.63 16.84 -0.54
CA PRO A 114 10.62 16.66 -1.58
C PRO A 114 10.95 15.52 -2.55
N TYR A 115 12.23 15.21 -2.78
CA TYR A 115 12.64 14.11 -3.66
C TYR A 115 12.34 12.74 -3.03
N LEU A 116 12.77 12.53 -1.77
CA LEU A 116 12.48 11.29 -1.04
C LEU A 116 10.97 11.10 -0.84
N ALA A 117 10.24 12.16 -0.49
CA ALA A 117 8.79 12.11 -0.34
C ALA A 117 8.09 11.67 -1.64
N LYS A 118 8.51 12.19 -2.80
CA LYS A 118 7.94 11.80 -4.10
C LYS A 118 8.30 10.37 -4.50
N LEU A 119 9.54 9.93 -4.24
CA LEU A 119 9.99 8.58 -4.56
C LEU A 119 9.26 7.52 -3.71
N LEU A 120 8.95 7.85 -2.46
CA LEU A 120 8.25 6.96 -1.52
C LEU A 120 6.73 6.99 -1.67
N LEU A 121 6.14 8.02 -2.28
CA LEU A 121 4.68 8.17 -2.38
C LEU A 121 4.02 7.04 -3.19
N PHE A 122 4.60 6.68 -4.33
CA PHE A 122 4.00 5.68 -5.22
C PHE A 122 4.07 4.25 -4.63
N PRO A 123 5.22 3.77 -4.12
CA PRO A 123 5.29 2.48 -3.44
C PRO A 123 4.40 2.39 -2.21
N THR A 124 4.30 3.47 -1.42
CA THR A 124 3.47 3.49 -0.20
C THR A 124 1.98 3.44 -0.50
N LEU A 125 1.52 4.16 -1.53
CA LEU A 125 0.11 4.07 -1.95
C LEU A 125 -0.25 2.67 -2.46
N ILE A 126 0.64 2.01 -3.20
CA ILE A 126 0.41 0.64 -3.67
C ILE A 126 0.30 -0.31 -2.47
N THR A 127 1.23 -0.26 -1.52
CA THR A 127 1.19 -1.18 -0.36
C THR A 127 -0.05 -0.95 0.50
N ILE A 128 -0.44 0.30 0.74
CA ILE A 128 -1.69 0.62 1.44
C ILE A 128 -2.89 0.06 0.68
N SER A 129 -2.96 0.24 -0.64
CA SER A 129 -4.07 -0.25 -1.46
C SER A 129 -4.20 -1.78 -1.39
N LEU A 130 -3.07 -2.49 -1.41
CA LEU A 130 -3.03 -3.95 -1.30
C LEU A 130 -3.47 -4.42 0.09
N ILE A 131 -3.06 -3.73 1.16
CA ILE A 131 -3.48 -4.06 2.52
C ILE A 131 -5.00 -3.86 2.67
N VAL A 132 -5.52 -2.74 2.18
CA VAL A 132 -6.96 -2.45 2.20
C VAL A 132 -7.72 -3.52 1.41
N ALA A 133 -7.31 -3.80 0.18
CA ALA A 133 -7.93 -4.83 -0.67
C ALA A 133 -7.88 -6.22 0.00
N GLY A 134 -6.75 -6.59 0.59
CA GLY A 134 -6.57 -7.84 1.33
C GLY A 134 -7.49 -7.95 2.53
N CYS A 135 -7.64 -6.88 3.32
CA CYS A 135 -8.57 -6.80 4.44
C CYS A 135 -10.04 -6.96 4.00
N PHE A 136 -10.45 -6.28 2.92
CA PHE A 136 -11.80 -6.44 2.37
C PHE A 136 -12.05 -7.86 1.86
N TRP A 137 -11.09 -8.44 1.14
CA TRP A 137 -11.20 -9.80 0.61
C TRP A 137 -11.25 -10.85 1.73
N GLY A 138 -10.39 -10.70 2.75
CA GLY A 138 -10.39 -11.56 3.94
C GLY A 138 -11.72 -11.50 4.69
N LYS A 139 -12.25 -10.30 4.94
CA LYS A 139 -13.59 -10.14 5.55
C LYS A 139 -14.69 -10.78 4.72
N TYR A 140 -14.64 -10.64 3.40
CA TYR A 140 -15.61 -11.27 2.50
C TYR A 140 -15.55 -12.79 2.57
N LEU A 141 -14.35 -13.40 2.49
CA LEU A 141 -14.16 -14.84 2.58
C LEU A 141 -14.64 -15.42 3.91
N ILE A 142 -14.31 -14.77 5.03
CA ILE A 142 -14.79 -15.17 6.36
C ILE A 142 -16.31 -15.13 6.41
N SER A 143 -16.92 -14.05 5.92
CA SER A 143 -18.37 -13.89 5.89
C SER A 143 -19.08 -14.97 5.08
N VAL A 144 -18.51 -15.34 3.92
CA VAL A 144 -19.04 -16.39 3.05
C VAL A 144 -18.90 -17.79 3.66
N ASN A 145 -17.81 -18.06 4.40
CA ASN A 145 -17.57 -19.37 5.02
C ASN A 145 -18.35 -19.60 6.32
N LYS A 146 -18.78 -18.55 7.02
CA LYS A 146 -19.65 -18.68 8.21
C LYS A 146 -20.93 -19.41 7.88
N ARG A 147 -21.37 -20.34 8.73
CA ARG A 147 -22.66 -21.03 8.59
C ARG A 147 -23.76 -20.15 9.15
N TRP A 148 -24.82 -19.92 8.38
CA TRP A 148 -25.97 -19.17 8.88
C TRP A 148 -26.92 -20.10 9.63
N ARG A 149 -27.55 -19.59 10.69
CA ARG A 149 -28.57 -20.28 11.45
C ARG A 149 -29.93 -19.67 11.13
N LEU A 150 -30.87 -20.51 10.67
CA LEU A 150 -32.25 -20.14 10.44
C LEU A 150 -33.08 -20.71 11.59
N LYS A 151 -33.76 -19.83 12.33
CA LYS A 151 -34.79 -20.23 13.30
C LYS A 151 -36.15 -20.08 12.63
N ILE A 152 -36.97 -21.12 12.68
CA ILE A 152 -38.30 -21.17 12.10
C ILE A 152 -39.29 -21.33 13.24
N SER A 153 -40.25 -20.41 13.32
CA SER A 153 -41.36 -20.44 14.26
C SER A 153 -42.65 -20.65 13.48
N PHE A 154 -43.48 -21.59 13.93
CA PHE A 154 -44.73 -21.99 13.28
C PHE A 154 -45.88 -21.21 13.93
N GLU A 155 -46.37 -20.15 13.27
CA GLU A 155 -47.45 -19.31 13.83
C GLU A 155 -48.82 -20.01 13.77
N SER A 156 -48.96 -21.00 12.89
CA SER A 156 -50.21 -21.72 12.67
C SER A 156 -50.36 -22.98 13.52
N ASP A 157 -49.35 -23.34 14.31
CA ASP A 157 -49.30 -24.59 15.08
C ASP A 157 -48.51 -24.34 16.38
N GLU A 158 -49.23 -23.97 17.44
CA GLU A 158 -48.63 -23.61 18.74
C GLU A 158 -47.94 -24.79 19.43
N ASP A 159 -48.32 -26.02 19.09
CA ASP A 159 -47.76 -27.25 19.65
C ASP A 159 -46.42 -27.63 18.98
N LYS A 160 -46.03 -26.98 17.87
CA LYS A 160 -44.76 -27.22 17.19
C LYS A 160 -43.64 -26.37 17.74
N GLU A 161 -42.60 -27.06 18.24
CA GLU A 161 -41.36 -26.43 18.66
C GLU A 161 -40.64 -25.68 17.52
N GLU A 162 -39.88 -24.65 17.88
CA GLU A 162 -39.05 -23.92 16.94
C GLU A 162 -38.03 -24.83 16.25
N GLN A 163 -38.01 -24.81 14.92
CA GLN A 163 -37.05 -25.58 14.15
C GLN A 163 -35.79 -24.75 13.87
N VAL A 164 -34.62 -25.38 13.94
CA VAL A 164 -33.33 -24.74 13.64
C VAL A 164 -32.66 -25.44 12.46
N CYS A 165 -32.43 -24.70 11.38
CA CYS A 165 -31.69 -25.20 10.21
C CYS A 165 -30.37 -24.44 10.03
N TYR A 166 -29.38 -25.08 9.41
CA TYR A 166 -28.08 -24.48 9.12
C TYR A 166 -27.84 -24.35 7.62
N LEU A 167 -27.42 -23.17 7.18
CA LEU A 167 -27.26 -22.83 5.77
C LEU A 167 -25.83 -22.34 5.46
N LYS A 168 -25.04 -23.21 4.84
CA LYS A 168 -23.72 -22.88 4.27
C LYS A 168 -23.86 -22.11 2.96
N ASN A 169 -22.79 -21.48 2.51
CA ASN A 169 -22.76 -20.90 1.17
C ASN A 169 -23.04 -21.96 0.09
N LYS A 170 -23.80 -21.58 -0.94
CA LYS A 170 -24.29 -22.43 -2.05
C LYS A 170 -25.24 -23.55 -1.64
N GLN A 171 -25.52 -23.75 -0.35
CA GLN A 171 -26.46 -24.74 0.15
C GLN A 171 -27.91 -24.29 -0.08
N LYS A 172 -28.81 -25.27 -0.17
CA LYS A 172 -30.26 -25.11 -0.27
C LYS A 172 -30.94 -25.83 0.90
N ILE A 173 -32.04 -25.28 1.39
CA ILE A 173 -32.96 -25.89 2.36
C ILE A 173 -34.32 -25.99 1.69
N ALA A 174 -34.90 -27.19 1.65
CA ALA A 174 -36.22 -27.44 1.08
C ALA A 174 -37.32 -26.93 2.02
N ILE A 175 -38.47 -26.55 1.45
CA ILE A 175 -39.69 -26.18 2.19
C ILE A 175 -40.77 -27.22 1.84
N GLY A 176 -41.30 -27.93 2.84
CA GLY A 176 -42.28 -29.02 2.65
C GLY A 176 -41.66 -30.40 2.44
N ASP A 177 -40.48 -30.62 3.00
CA ASP A 177 -39.83 -31.94 3.05
C ASP A 177 -39.76 -32.39 4.52
N ASP A 178 -39.58 -33.69 4.76
CA ASP A 178 -39.56 -34.30 6.11
C ASP A 178 -38.13 -34.59 6.59
N ASN A 179 -37.14 -34.02 5.90
CA ASN A 179 -35.73 -34.18 6.20
C ASN A 179 -35.26 -33.27 7.36
N LEU A 180 -34.27 -33.73 8.12
CA LEU A 180 -33.68 -33.00 9.28
C LEU A 180 -33.18 -31.58 8.97
N ASN A 181 -32.84 -31.28 7.71
CA ASN A 181 -32.39 -29.95 7.27
C ASN A 181 -33.31 -29.37 6.18
N SER A 182 -34.61 -29.51 6.40
CA SER A 182 -35.69 -28.94 5.60
C SER A 182 -36.70 -28.24 6.50
N ILE A 183 -37.43 -27.27 5.97
CA ILE A 183 -38.48 -26.58 6.72
C ILE A 183 -39.75 -27.39 6.58
N TYR A 184 -40.28 -27.82 7.72
CA TYR A 184 -41.56 -28.52 7.74
C TYR A 184 -42.66 -27.65 7.13
N CYS A 185 -43.46 -28.23 6.25
CA CYS A 185 -44.68 -27.62 5.74
C CYS A 185 -45.70 -28.73 5.46
N PRO A 186 -47.00 -28.52 5.76
CA PRO A 186 -48.03 -29.51 5.49
C PRO A 186 -48.09 -29.90 4.00
N GLY A 187 -48.17 -31.21 3.75
CA GLY A 187 -48.17 -31.80 2.41
C GLY A 187 -46.92 -32.66 2.16
N ASN A 188 -46.97 -33.51 1.13
CA ASN A 188 -45.87 -34.41 0.77
C ASN A 188 -44.99 -33.83 -0.36
N GLU A 189 -45.14 -32.53 -0.67
CA GLU A 189 -44.51 -31.91 -1.83
C GLU A 189 -43.62 -30.73 -1.43
N ILE A 190 -42.43 -30.71 -2.01
CA ILE A 190 -41.51 -29.57 -1.86
C ILE A 190 -42.08 -28.38 -2.61
N ARG A 191 -42.29 -27.28 -1.89
CA ARG A 191 -42.87 -26.04 -2.42
C ARG A 191 -41.81 -25.06 -2.94
N GLY A 192 -40.58 -25.21 -2.48
CA GLY A 192 -39.46 -24.38 -2.90
C GLY A 192 -38.21 -24.59 -2.05
N TYR A 193 -37.23 -23.73 -2.28
CA TYR A 193 -35.96 -23.76 -1.58
C TYR A 193 -35.56 -22.37 -1.06
N LEU A 194 -35.00 -22.35 0.15
CA LEU A 194 -34.15 -21.25 0.58
C LEU A 194 -32.70 -21.56 0.20
N GLN A 195 -32.14 -20.76 -0.71
CA GLN A 195 -30.76 -20.92 -1.17
C GLN A 195 -29.90 -19.74 -0.76
N ARG A 196 -28.72 -20.02 -0.18
CA ARG A 196 -27.70 -18.99 0.02
C ARG A 196 -26.77 -18.92 -1.18
N LYS A 197 -26.52 -17.71 -1.70
CA LYS A 197 -25.44 -17.45 -2.66
C LYS A 197 -24.62 -16.25 -2.18
N GLY A 198 -23.39 -16.51 -1.75
CA GLY A 198 -22.54 -15.52 -1.09
C GLY A 198 -23.17 -15.06 0.22
N ASN A 199 -23.38 -13.75 0.35
CA ASN A 199 -24.00 -13.11 1.51
C ASN A 199 -25.48 -12.75 1.30
N ARG A 200 -26.14 -13.39 0.34
CA ARG A 200 -27.56 -13.17 0.03
C ARG A 200 -28.36 -14.47 0.14
N LEU A 201 -29.59 -14.34 0.63
CA LEU A 201 -30.58 -15.42 0.70
C LEU A 201 -31.56 -15.27 -0.45
N TYR A 202 -31.91 -16.37 -1.10
CA TYR A 202 -32.86 -16.42 -2.18
C TYR A 202 -33.98 -17.40 -1.84
N LEU A 203 -35.23 -17.01 -2.12
CA LEU A 203 -36.36 -17.91 -2.12
C LEU A 203 -36.63 -18.34 -3.57
N ILE A 204 -36.54 -19.64 -3.82
CA ILE A 204 -36.69 -20.24 -5.14
C ILE A 204 -37.95 -21.11 -5.10
N PRO A 205 -39.05 -20.70 -5.73
CA PRO A 205 -40.28 -21.48 -5.73
C PRO A 205 -40.15 -22.70 -6.66
N LEU A 206 -40.86 -23.77 -6.33
CA LEU A 206 -41.18 -24.85 -7.25
C LEU A 206 -42.61 -24.65 -7.75
N LYS A 207 -42.90 -25.08 -8.99
CA LYS A 207 -44.25 -24.94 -9.60
C LYS A 207 -45.27 -25.95 -9.06
N THR A 208 -44.88 -26.77 -8.10
CA THR A 208 -45.69 -27.83 -7.49
C THR A 208 -46.76 -27.25 -6.60
N GLN A 209 -46.41 -26.34 -5.67
CA GLN A 209 -47.35 -25.68 -4.77
C GLN A 209 -46.94 -24.23 -4.50
N PRO A 210 -47.92 -23.33 -4.25
CA PRO A 210 -47.63 -21.93 -4.06
C PRO A 210 -46.93 -21.67 -2.72
N VAL A 211 -46.00 -20.70 -2.76
CA VAL A 211 -45.36 -20.10 -1.60
C VAL A 211 -45.56 -18.60 -1.69
N PHE A 212 -46.10 -18.00 -0.64
CA PHE A 212 -46.36 -16.57 -0.56
C PHE A 212 -45.30 -15.88 0.29
N TYR A 213 -44.77 -14.78 -0.22
CA TYR A 213 -43.87 -13.86 0.49
C TYR A 213 -44.48 -12.47 0.43
N ARG A 214 -44.73 -11.84 1.59
CA ARG A 214 -45.41 -10.54 1.69
C ARG A 214 -46.73 -10.51 0.91
N GLU A 215 -47.58 -11.52 1.13
CA GLU A 215 -48.90 -11.65 0.51
C GLU A 215 -48.88 -11.81 -1.03
N GLN A 216 -47.69 -11.93 -1.64
CA GLN A 216 -47.54 -12.17 -3.07
C GLN A 216 -47.03 -13.58 -3.33
N GLU A 217 -47.64 -14.27 -4.28
CA GLU A 217 -47.18 -15.58 -4.74
C GLU A 217 -45.81 -15.43 -5.42
N VAL A 218 -44.83 -16.19 -4.94
CA VAL A 218 -43.48 -16.18 -5.47
C VAL A 218 -43.44 -17.08 -6.70
N LYS A 219 -43.46 -16.49 -7.90
CA LYS A 219 -43.42 -17.23 -9.18
C LYS A 219 -42.02 -17.40 -9.76
N LYS A 220 -41.05 -16.61 -9.30
CA LYS A 220 -39.64 -16.61 -9.73
C LYS A 220 -38.73 -16.48 -8.51
N ALA A 221 -37.45 -16.82 -8.69
CA ALA A 221 -36.47 -16.65 -7.62
C ALA A 221 -36.37 -15.18 -7.20
N ILE A 222 -36.54 -14.90 -5.92
CA ILE A 222 -36.44 -13.56 -5.34
C ILE A 222 -35.36 -13.51 -4.26
N THR A 223 -34.77 -12.33 -4.06
CA THR A 223 -33.81 -12.10 -2.97
C THR A 223 -34.55 -11.68 -1.70
N ILE A 224 -34.18 -12.30 -0.57
CA ILE A 224 -34.68 -11.94 0.74
C ILE A 224 -33.66 -11.03 1.43
N GLU A 225 -34.05 -9.77 1.62
CA GLU A 225 -33.16 -8.74 2.18
C GLU A 225 -33.21 -8.67 3.71
N ARG A 226 -34.37 -9.00 4.29
CA ARG A 226 -34.60 -8.90 5.73
C ARG A 226 -34.07 -10.15 6.45
N ASN A 227 -33.47 -9.93 7.63
CA ASN A 227 -33.05 -11.03 8.50
C ASN A 227 -34.24 -11.71 9.19
N SER A 228 -35.41 -11.07 9.28
CA SER A 228 -36.63 -11.70 9.77
C SER A 228 -37.72 -11.52 8.72
N PHE A 229 -38.39 -12.60 8.35
CA PHE A 229 -39.42 -12.56 7.33
C PHE A 229 -40.46 -13.66 7.49
N LYS A 230 -41.66 -13.41 6.97
CA LYS A 230 -42.78 -14.35 7.00
C LYS A 230 -42.98 -15.00 5.63
N LEU A 231 -43.27 -16.29 5.64
CA LEU A 231 -43.77 -17.04 4.50
C LEU A 231 -45.15 -17.59 4.83
N ASN A 232 -46.04 -17.64 3.85
CA ASN A 232 -47.30 -18.36 3.95
C ASN A 232 -47.31 -19.49 2.92
N CYS A 233 -47.62 -20.69 3.38
CA CYS A 233 -47.70 -21.91 2.56
C CYS A 233 -49.10 -22.53 2.71
N PRO A 234 -50.08 -22.15 1.87
CA PRO A 234 -51.46 -22.62 2.05
C PRO A 234 -51.59 -24.13 1.81
N PHE A 235 -52.42 -24.82 2.59
CA PHE A 235 -52.71 -26.24 2.47
C PHE A 235 -54.16 -26.55 2.88
N LYS A 236 -54.93 -27.23 2.02
CA LYS A 236 -56.33 -27.63 2.27
C LYS A 236 -57.17 -26.50 2.89
N ASP A 237 -57.18 -25.35 2.21
CA ASP A 237 -57.90 -24.12 2.60
C ASP A 237 -57.46 -23.45 3.92
N LYS A 238 -56.35 -23.89 4.52
CA LYS A 238 -55.72 -23.26 5.67
C LYS A 238 -54.41 -22.58 5.28
N ASN A 239 -54.17 -21.38 5.81
CA ASN A 239 -52.89 -20.70 5.68
C ASN A 239 -51.90 -21.26 6.72
N PHE A 240 -50.68 -21.57 6.28
CA PHE A 240 -49.60 -22.01 7.15
C PHE A 240 -48.52 -20.94 7.19
N ASN A 241 -48.55 -20.13 8.24
CA ASN A 241 -47.68 -18.99 8.42
C ASN A 241 -46.40 -19.41 9.17
N LEU A 242 -45.27 -19.08 8.54
CA LEU A 242 -43.93 -19.39 9.02
C LEU A 242 -43.19 -18.08 9.23
N THR A 243 -42.63 -17.88 10.42
CA THR A 243 -41.68 -16.79 10.67
C THR A 243 -40.26 -17.34 10.68
N ILE A 244 -39.42 -16.79 9.83
CA ILE A 244 -38.03 -17.23 9.66
C ILE A 244 -37.10 -16.10 10.09
N LYS A 245 -36.25 -16.39 11.08
CA LYS A 245 -35.21 -15.50 11.58
C LYS A 245 -33.82 -16.01 11.22
N LEU A 246 -33.13 -15.25 10.38
CA LEU A 246 -31.77 -15.47 9.92
C LEU A 246 -30.75 -14.83 10.87
N ILE A 247 -29.80 -15.65 11.32
CA ILE A 247 -28.65 -15.25 12.15
C ILE A 247 -27.38 -15.55 11.34
N LYS A 248 -26.60 -14.51 11.01
CA LYS A 248 -25.48 -14.56 10.06
C LYS A 248 -24.12 -14.80 10.73
#